data_AF-A0A6I1ZP88-F1
#
_entry.id   AF-A0A6I1ZP88-F1
#
_cell.length_a   1.000
_cell.length_b   1.000
_cell.length_c   1.000
_cell.angle_alpha   90.00
_cell.angle_beta   90.00
_cell.angle_gamma   90.00
#
_symmetry.space_group_name_H-M   'P 1'
#
loop_
_entity.id
_entity.type
_entity.pdbx_description
1 polymer ?
#
loop_
_entity_poly.entity_id
_entity_poly.type
_entity_poly.pdbx_seq_one_letter_code
_entity_poly.pdbx_strand_id
1 'polypeptide(L)'
;MSELRQDPTTKSWVILAPERAKRPQPKHRVRPADELPGWDSSCPFCPGNEELTPPEVFRLPVSNQGAPWEVRVVPNRFAALTPGENGDIVEEARLFRKMDGIGAHEVIIETPLHNMPMALMSYEQVEKVLIAYQERYNALKKEKYLKFITIFKNHGWASGTSLVHPHSQIVATPIVAPSYHRQFDIAHEYYIDRGRCLYCDLLAGELGAEERSPLPVRVTGQSSFQPDG
;
A
#
# COMPACT_ATOMS: atom_id res chain seq x y z
N MET A 1 -30.09 -16.84 -0.31
CA MET A 1 -29.48 -18.09 -0.81
C MET A 1 -27.96 -17.92 -0.79
N SER A 2 -27.19 -18.96 -0.51
CA SER A 2 -25.73 -18.90 -0.67
C SER A 2 -25.34 -19.13 -2.13
N GLU A 3 -24.30 -18.45 -2.60
CA GLU A 3 -23.77 -18.61 -3.96
C GLU A 3 -22.24 -18.69 -3.95
N LEU A 4 -21.66 -19.27 -5.00
CA LEU A 4 -20.22 -19.29 -5.24
C LEU A 4 -19.92 -18.31 -6.37
N ARG A 5 -19.01 -17.36 -6.13
CA ARG A 5 -18.53 -16.43 -7.16
C ARG A 5 -17.03 -16.60 -7.35
N GLN A 6 -16.58 -16.57 -8.59
CA GLN A 6 -15.15 -16.61 -8.90
C GLN A 6 -14.64 -15.18 -9.10
N ASP A 7 -13.51 -14.86 -8.48
CA ASP A 7 -12.77 -13.62 -8.76
C ASP A 7 -12.04 -13.76 -10.11
N PRO A 8 -12.34 -12.91 -11.10
CA PRO A 8 -11.73 -13.02 -12.44
C PRO A 8 -10.23 -12.74 -12.43
N THR A 9 -9.70 -12.01 -11.44
CA THR A 9 -8.29 -11.59 -11.34
C THR A 9 -7.40 -12.64 -10.67
N THR A 10 -7.97 -13.49 -9.80
CA THR A 10 -7.23 -14.55 -9.09
C THR A 10 -7.67 -15.96 -9.45
N LYS A 11 -8.82 -16.11 -10.13
CA LYS A 11 -9.54 -17.38 -10.38
C LYS A 11 -9.95 -18.12 -9.09
N SER A 12 -9.91 -17.45 -7.94
CA SER A 12 -10.30 -18.03 -6.66
C SER A 12 -11.82 -18.02 -6.52
N TRP A 13 -12.38 -19.08 -5.92
CA TRP A 13 -13.80 -19.17 -5.62
C TRP A 13 -14.08 -18.65 -4.21
N VAL A 14 -15.12 -17.83 -4.07
CA VAL A 14 -15.59 -17.24 -2.82
C VAL A 14 -17.01 -17.70 -2.55
N ILE A 15 -17.27 -18.17 -1.33
CA ILE A 15 -18.62 -18.51 -0.86
C ILE A 15 -19.28 -17.24 -0.30
N LEU A 16 -20.35 -16.79 -0.94
CA LEU A 16 -21.22 -15.74 -0.43
C LEU A 16 -22.41 -16.38 0.26
N ALA A 17 -22.51 -16.22 1.58
CA ALA A 17 -23.60 -16.75 2.39
C ALA A 17 -24.19 -15.66 3.30
N PRO A 18 -25.04 -14.75 2.77
CA PRO A 18 -25.55 -13.59 3.51
C PRO A 18 -26.24 -13.93 4.84
N GLU A 19 -26.94 -15.07 4.88
CA GLU A 19 -27.64 -15.57 6.07
C GLU A 19 -26.70 -15.84 7.26
N ARG A 20 -25.39 -16.06 7.02
CA ARG A 20 -24.41 -16.25 8.12
C ARG A 20 -24.27 -15.01 9.01
N ALA A 21 -24.56 -13.82 8.50
CA ALA A 21 -24.53 -12.59 9.30
C ALA A 21 -25.62 -12.57 10.41
N LYS A 22 -26.71 -13.32 10.23
CA LYS A 22 -27.80 -13.43 11.23
C LYS A 22 -27.47 -14.37 12.39
N ARG A 23 -26.34 -15.07 12.34
CA ARG A 23 -25.93 -15.97 13.42
C ARG A 23 -25.73 -15.14 14.70
N PRO A 24 -26.32 -15.53 15.84
CA PRO A 24 -26.09 -14.85 17.11
C PRO A 24 -24.59 -14.81 17.41
N GLN A 25 -24.02 -13.62 17.44
CA GLN A 25 -22.64 -13.41 17.84
C GLN A 25 -22.62 -12.93 19.30
N PRO A 26 -21.69 -13.41 20.12
CA PRO A 26 -21.42 -12.75 21.40
C PRO A 26 -21.11 -11.28 21.11
N LYS A 27 -21.73 -10.35 21.84
CA LYS A 27 -21.48 -8.92 21.69
C LYS A 27 -20.00 -8.65 22.00
N HIS A 28 -19.16 -8.62 20.99
CA HIS A 28 -17.82 -8.07 21.12
C HIS A 28 -17.98 -6.60 21.48
N ARG A 29 -17.41 -6.19 22.62
CA ARG A 29 -17.35 -4.77 22.99
C ARG A 29 -16.51 -4.08 21.93
N VAL A 30 -17.15 -3.39 21.00
CA VAL A 30 -16.49 -2.40 20.16
C VAL A 30 -16.00 -1.35 21.14
N ARG A 31 -14.67 -1.25 21.34
CA ARG A 31 -14.12 -0.14 22.10
C ARG A 31 -14.48 1.14 21.34
N PRO A 32 -15.08 2.15 22.01
CA PRO A 32 -15.17 3.47 21.44
C PRO A 32 -13.79 3.89 20.93
N ALA A 33 -13.73 4.60 19.81
CA ALA A 33 -12.49 5.21 19.39
C ALA A 33 -12.11 6.25 20.45
N ASP A 34 -11.00 6.03 21.15
CA ASP A 34 -10.46 7.02 22.08
C ASP A 34 -10.12 8.28 21.27
N GLU A 35 -10.47 9.45 21.80
CA GLU A 35 -10.05 10.72 21.18
C GLU A 35 -8.53 10.83 21.28
N LEU A 36 -7.86 10.73 20.14
CA LEU A 36 -6.41 10.83 20.06
C LEU A 36 -5.98 12.30 20.12
N PRO A 37 -4.88 12.61 20.84
CA PRO A 37 -4.35 13.96 20.85
C PRO A 37 -3.78 14.33 19.48
N GLY A 38 -3.74 15.63 19.15
CA GLY A 38 -3.09 16.10 17.92
C GLY A 38 -1.57 15.90 17.90
N TRP A 39 -0.96 15.75 19.08
CA TRP A 39 0.46 15.54 19.27
C TRP A 39 0.71 14.67 20.50
N ASP A 40 1.70 13.78 20.43
CA ASP A 40 2.10 12.89 21.52
C ASP A 40 3.62 12.84 21.64
N SER A 41 4.12 13.26 22.81
CA SER A 41 5.55 13.26 23.15
C SER A 41 6.22 11.89 23.09
N SER A 42 5.46 10.81 23.29
CA SER A 42 5.98 9.44 23.24
C SER A 42 5.99 8.84 21.84
N CYS A 43 5.32 9.49 20.88
CA CYS A 43 5.19 9.01 19.53
C CYS A 43 6.41 9.40 18.68
N PRO A 44 7.16 8.44 18.11
CA PRO A 44 8.36 8.72 17.31
C PRO A 44 8.06 9.47 16.00
N PHE A 45 6.81 9.43 15.53
CA PHE A 45 6.39 10.08 14.29
C PHE A 45 5.86 11.50 14.50
N CYS A 46 5.70 11.96 15.76
CA CYS A 46 5.29 13.33 16.01
C CYS A 46 6.44 14.33 15.77
N PRO A 47 6.15 15.57 15.33
CA PRO A 47 7.15 16.62 15.23
C PRO A 47 7.85 16.88 16.57
N GLY A 48 9.16 17.10 16.54
CA GLY A 48 10.03 17.24 17.72
C GLY A 48 10.65 15.93 18.18
N ASN A 49 10.19 14.79 17.66
CA ASN A 49 10.69 13.45 17.99
C ASN A 49 11.49 12.81 16.84
N GLU A 50 11.98 13.61 15.89
CA GLU A 50 12.75 13.16 14.72
C GLU A 50 13.92 12.23 15.09
N GLU A 51 14.59 12.50 16.23
CA GLU A 51 15.71 11.70 16.74
C GLU A 51 15.32 10.28 17.15
N LEU A 52 14.03 10.01 17.38
CA LEU A 52 13.51 8.67 17.71
C LEU A 52 13.35 7.77 16.47
N THR A 53 13.51 8.33 15.27
CA THR A 53 13.47 7.62 13.98
C THR A 53 14.84 7.58 13.30
N PRO A 54 15.12 6.60 12.43
CA PRO A 54 16.29 6.65 11.57
C PRO A 54 16.30 7.92 10.69
N PRO A 55 17.48 8.36 10.19
CA PRO A 55 17.59 9.54 9.34
C PRO A 55 16.61 9.49 8.16
N GLU A 56 15.91 10.60 7.93
CA GLU A 56 14.95 10.69 6.84
C GLU A 56 15.62 10.55 5.47
N VAL A 57 14.94 9.86 4.56
CA VAL A 57 15.36 9.66 3.16
C VAL A 57 14.60 10.57 2.20
N PHE A 58 13.51 11.18 2.66
CA PHE A 58 12.69 12.13 1.92
C PHE A 58 11.78 12.91 2.86
N ARG A 59 11.42 14.14 2.48
CA ARG A 59 10.40 14.95 3.16
C ARG A 59 9.75 15.97 2.24
N LEU A 60 8.56 16.44 2.63
CA LEU A 60 7.87 17.58 2.04
C LEU A 60 7.51 18.58 3.15
N PRO A 61 7.77 19.88 2.99
CA PRO A 61 8.63 20.47 1.96
C PRO A 61 10.10 20.02 2.12
N VAL A 62 10.90 20.07 1.05
CA VAL A 62 12.31 19.60 1.02
C VAL A 62 13.26 20.48 1.86
N SER A 63 12.76 21.53 2.52
CA SER A 63 13.57 22.44 3.33
C SER A 63 13.76 21.94 4.75
N ASN A 64 15.02 21.94 5.22
CA ASN A 64 15.39 21.61 6.60
C ASN A 64 15.40 22.82 7.54
N GLN A 65 14.86 23.97 7.11
CA GLN A 65 14.91 25.23 7.85
C GLN A 65 13.86 25.32 8.98
N GLY A 66 13.91 24.37 9.92
CA GLY A 66 13.19 24.45 11.20
C GLY A 66 11.66 24.36 11.15
N ALA A 67 11.06 24.14 9.98
CA ALA A 67 9.62 23.95 9.85
C ALA A 67 9.21 22.51 10.16
N PRO A 68 8.03 22.29 10.77
CA PRO A 68 7.42 20.97 10.79
C PRO A 68 7.17 20.55 9.34
N TRP A 69 7.61 19.34 9.00
CA TRP A 69 7.34 18.69 7.73
C TRP A 69 5.85 18.34 7.61
N GLU A 70 5.38 18.20 6.38
CA GLU A 70 4.02 17.78 6.05
C GLU A 70 3.96 16.29 5.76
N VAL A 71 4.99 15.75 5.08
CA VAL A 71 5.20 14.32 4.88
C VAL A 71 6.67 14.01 5.11
N ARG A 72 6.98 12.91 5.81
CA ARG A 72 8.36 12.49 6.08
C ARG A 72 8.51 11.01 5.81
N VAL A 73 9.62 10.60 5.21
CA VAL A 73 9.93 9.19 4.94
C VAL A 73 11.21 8.83 5.66
N VAL A 74 11.15 7.77 6.44
CA VAL A 74 12.27 7.24 7.21
C VAL A 74 12.43 5.74 6.93
N PRO A 75 13.65 5.19 6.95
CA PRO A 75 13.85 3.74 6.99
C PRO A 75 13.11 3.13 8.19
N ASN A 76 12.54 1.95 8.03
CA ASN A 76 11.93 1.24 9.14
C ASN A 76 13.02 0.75 10.11
N ARG A 77 12.91 1.10 11.39
CA ARG A 77 13.88 0.69 12.43
C ARG A 77 13.95 -0.84 12.60
N PHE A 78 12.84 -1.53 12.35
CA PHE A 78 12.75 -2.99 12.38
C PHE A 78 12.56 -3.54 10.96
N ALA A 79 13.31 -2.99 10.00
CA ALA A 79 13.23 -3.41 8.61
C ALA A 79 13.46 -4.92 8.49
N ALA A 80 12.53 -5.61 7.82
CA ALA A 80 12.66 -7.03 7.52
C ALA A 80 13.78 -7.31 6.49
N LEU A 81 14.21 -6.27 5.76
CA LEU A 81 15.16 -6.34 4.67
C LEU A 81 16.16 -5.19 4.78
N THR A 82 17.41 -5.44 4.45
CA THR A 82 18.49 -4.43 4.50
C THR A 82 18.98 -4.10 3.09
N PRO A 83 19.42 -2.86 2.82
CA PRO A 83 20.10 -2.56 1.56
C PRO A 83 21.31 -3.47 1.39
N GLY A 84 21.46 -4.09 0.23
CA GLY A 84 22.54 -5.02 -0.08
C GLY A 84 22.88 -4.98 -1.56
N GLU A 85 24.13 -5.33 -1.89
CA GLU A 85 24.66 -5.14 -3.25
C GLU A 85 24.32 -6.30 -4.19
N ASN A 86 24.16 -7.53 -3.68
CA ASN A 86 23.91 -8.73 -4.48
C ASN A 86 22.73 -9.55 -3.94
N GLY A 87 21.73 -9.77 -4.80
CA GLY A 87 20.54 -10.61 -4.54
C GLY A 87 20.65 -11.98 -5.19
N ASP A 88 21.85 -12.54 -5.20
CA ASP A 88 22.08 -13.81 -5.88
C ASP A 88 21.37 -14.95 -5.14
N ILE A 89 20.68 -15.79 -5.92
CA ILE A 89 20.03 -16.96 -5.38
C ILE A 89 21.05 -18.09 -5.30
N VAL A 90 21.33 -18.56 -4.10
CA VAL A 90 22.22 -19.68 -3.84
C VAL A 90 21.40 -20.96 -3.74
N GLU A 91 21.75 -21.97 -4.54
CA GLU A 91 21.26 -23.33 -4.37
C GLU A 91 22.04 -24.01 -3.24
N GLU A 92 21.35 -24.34 -2.13
CA GLU A 92 21.94 -25.19 -1.08
C GLU A 92 21.81 -26.67 -1.43
N ALA A 93 20.70 -27.03 -2.10
CA ALA A 93 20.43 -28.37 -2.59
C ALA A 93 19.39 -28.30 -3.73
N ARG A 94 19.15 -29.41 -4.42
CA ARG A 94 18.35 -29.48 -5.67
C ARG A 94 16.98 -28.79 -5.62
N LEU A 95 16.31 -28.76 -4.45
CA LEU A 95 15.00 -28.13 -4.27
C LEU A 95 15.04 -26.92 -3.33
N PHE A 96 16.20 -26.60 -2.75
CA PHE A 96 16.34 -25.62 -1.67
C PHE A 96 17.23 -24.48 -2.14
N ARG A 97 16.60 -23.31 -2.26
CA ARG A 97 17.22 -22.07 -2.71
C ARG A 97 17.12 -21.05 -1.59
N LYS A 98 18.19 -20.28 -1.37
CA LYS A 98 18.21 -19.17 -0.42
C LYS A 98 18.72 -17.90 -1.08
N MET A 99 18.40 -16.78 -0.45
CA MET A 99 18.92 -15.45 -0.77
C MET A 99 19.09 -14.70 0.54
N ASP A 100 20.03 -13.78 0.59
CA ASP A 100 20.16 -12.86 1.71
C ASP A 100 18.90 -11.98 1.85
N GLY A 101 18.63 -11.52 3.06
CA GLY A 101 17.50 -10.64 3.40
C GLY A 101 17.70 -9.20 2.88
N ILE A 102 17.91 -9.05 1.58
CA ILE A 102 18.14 -7.76 0.95
C ILE A 102 16.85 -7.12 0.45
N GLY A 103 16.78 -5.80 0.52
CA GLY A 103 15.60 -5.04 0.11
C GLY A 103 15.56 -3.65 0.70
N ALA A 104 14.39 -3.03 0.66
CA ALA A 104 14.14 -1.78 1.35
C ALA A 104 12.82 -1.85 2.11
N HIS A 105 12.78 -1.23 3.29
CA HIS A 105 11.56 -1.07 4.07
C HIS A 105 11.56 0.33 4.67
N GLU A 106 10.63 1.16 4.21
CA GLU A 106 10.51 2.55 4.65
C GLU A 106 9.11 2.81 5.19
N VAL A 107 9.02 3.76 6.10
CA VAL A 107 7.78 4.27 6.69
C VAL A 107 7.54 5.67 6.14
N ILE A 108 6.36 5.88 5.59
CA ILE A 108 5.89 7.16 5.06
C ILE A 108 4.94 7.74 6.08
N ILE A 109 5.41 8.73 6.83
CA ILE A 109 4.67 9.45 7.85
C ILE A 109 3.86 10.54 7.15
N GLU A 110 2.53 10.42 7.20
CA GLU A 110 1.63 11.08 6.24
C GLU A 110 1.25 12.50 6.64
N THR A 111 1.48 12.89 7.88
CA THR A 111 1.08 14.18 8.44
C THR A 111 1.84 14.44 9.75
N PRO A 112 2.07 15.69 10.17
CA PRO A 112 2.57 15.99 11.51
C PRO A 112 1.53 15.72 12.63
N LEU A 113 0.25 15.57 12.29
CA LEU A 113 -0.85 15.46 13.26
C LEU A 113 -1.12 14.00 13.63
N HIS A 114 -0.97 13.67 14.91
CA HIS A 114 -1.11 12.30 15.43
C HIS A 114 -2.53 11.71 15.29
N ASN A 115 -3.55 12.57 15.28
CA ASN A 115 -4.96 12.18 15.23
C ASN A 115 -5.63 12.42 13.88
N MET A 116 -4.87 12.62 12.81
CA MET A 116 -5.40 12.98 11.50
C MET A 116 -5.31 11.81 10.50
N PRO A 117 -6.22 10.81 10.56
CA PRO A 117 -6.23 9.73 9.58
C PRO A 117 -6.44 10.28 8.16
N MET A 118 -5.94 9.56 7.16
CA MET A 118 -6.01 9.97 5.74
C MET A 118 -7.43 10.35 5.28
N ALA A 119 -8.47 9.70 5.82
CA ALA A 119 -9.86 9.98 5.50
C ALA A 119 -10.35 11.39 5.94
N LEU A 120 -9.64 12.05 6.86
CA LEU A 120 -9.94 13.39 7.35
C LEU A 120 -8.95 14.46 6.83
N MET A 121 -7.95 14.05 6.05
CA MET A 121 -6.99 14.97 5.44
C MET A 121 -7.64 15.79 4.32
N SER A 122 -7.12 17.00 4.09
CA SER A 122 -7.47 17.77 2.89
C SER A 122 -6.91 17.09 1.63
N TYR A 123 -7.47 17.41 0.46
CA TYR A 123 -6.98 16.86 -0.81
C TYR A 123 -5.51 17.23 -1.07
N GLU A 124 -5.10 18.44 -0.70
CA GLU A 124 -3.72 18.91 -0.84
C GLU A 124 -2.76 18.10 0.05
N GLN A 125 -3.19 17.68 1.23
CA GLN A 125 -2.37 16.83 2.09
C GLN A 125 -2.28 15.40 1.54
N VAL A 126 -3.39 14.84 1.05
CA VAL A 126 -3.38 13.52 0.38
C VAL A 126 -2.50 13.54 -0.86
N GLU A 127 -2.56 14.61 -1.65
CA GLU A 127 -1.68 14.83 -2.81
C GLU A 127 -0.20 14.76 -2.42
N LYS A 128 0.21 15.43 -1.34
CA LYS A 128 1.59 15.35 -0.83
C LYS A 128 2.01 13.94 -0.44
N VAL A 129 1.10 13.17 0.17
CA VAL A 129 1.35 11.76 0.50
C VAL A 129 1.56 10.94 -0.78
N LEU A 130 0.74 11.15 -1.81
CA LEU A 130 0.87 10.47 -3.10
C LEU A 130 2.15 10.89 -3.85
N ILE A 131 2.55 12.15 -3.76
CA ILE A 131 3.85 12.63 -4.27
C ILE A 131 4.98 11.88 -3.56
N ALA A 132 4.93 11.77 -2.23
CA ALA A 132 5.93 10.99 -1.49
C ALA A 132 5.95 9.51 -1.92
N TYR A 133 4.79 8.89 -2.18
CA TYR A 133 4.73 7.53 -2.70
C TYR A 133 5.44 7.42 -4.05
N GLN A 134 5.15 8.33 -4.97
CA GLN A 134 5.74 8.35 -6.30
C GLN A 134 7.26 8.56 -6.24
N GLU A 135 7.72 9.54 -5.46
CA GLU A 135 9.15 9.84 -5.29
C GLU A 135 9.92 8.65 -4.72
N ARG A 136 9.41 8.04 -3.65
CA ARG A 136 10.06 6.86 -3.06
C ARG A 136 10.02 5.65 -3.97
N TYR A 137 8.89 5.39 -4.63
CA TYR A 137 8.79 4.31 -5.60
C TYR A 137 9.80 4.47 -6.72
N ASN A 138 9.92 5.68 -7.29
CA ASN A 138 10.86 5.97 -8.37
C ASN A 138 12.32 5.90 -7.91
N ALA A 139 12.62 6.29 -6.68
CA ALA A 139 13.95 6.13 -6.09
C ALA A 139 14.32 4.64 -5.99
N LEU A 140 13.45 3.81 -5.39
CA LEU A 140 13.68 2.38 -5.22
C LEU A 140 13.70 1.62 -6.56
N LYS A 141 12.89 2.03 -7.54
CA LYS A 141 12.87 1.43 -8.88
C LYS A 141 14.21 1.50 -9.62
N LYS A 142 15.08 2.46 -9.29
CA LYS A 142 16.42 2.59 -9.90
C LYS A 142 17.35 1.45 -9.49
N GLU A 143 17.08 0.80 -8.35
CA GLU A 143 17.86 -0.33 -7.86
C GLU A 143 17.51 -1.61 -8.62
N LYS A 144 18.44 -2.09 -9.45
CA LYS A 144 18.19 -3.20 -10.38
C LYS A 144 17.87 -4.52 -9.70
N TYR A 145 18.33 -4.73 -8.46
CA TYR A 145 18.09 -5.96 -7.71
C TYR A 145 16.67 -6.01 -7.12
N LEU A 146 15.99 -4.87 -6.96
CA LEU A 146 14.60 -4.80 -6.51
C LEU A 146 13.67 -5.14 -7.68
N LYS A 147 12.81 -6.14 -7.50
CA LYS A 147 11.89 -6.64 -8.54
C LYS A 147 10.44 -6.34 -8.24
N PHE A 148 10.12 -6.10 -6.97
CA PHE A 148 8.76 -5.87 -6.53
C PHE A 148 8.73 -4.81 -5.44
N ILE A 149 7.88 -3.79 -5.61
CA ILE A 149 7.72 -2.69 -4.68
C ILE A 149 6.23 -2.61 -4.32
N THR A 150 5.92 -2.75 -3.03
CA THR A 150 4.56 -2.68 -2.50
C THR A 150 4.45 -1.49 -1.57
N ILE A 151 3.44 -0.65 -1.81
CA ILE A 151 3.02 0.40 -0.89
C ILE A 151 1.72 -0.06 -0.24
N PHE A 152 1.66 -0.04 1.09
CA PHE A 152 0.48 -0.46 1.83
C PHE A 152 0.29 0.36 3.10
N LYS A 153 -0.95 0.35 3.60
CA LYS A 153 -1.36 1.02 4.83
C LYS A 153 -2.13 0.06 5.71
N ASN A 154 -1.69 -0.09 6.95
CA ASN A 154 -2.46 -0.74 8.00
C ASN A 154 -3.10 0.35 8.86
N HIS A 155 -4.43 0.32 9.02
CA HIS A 155 -5.15 1.30 9.82
C HIS A 155 -6.09 0.63 10.83
N GLY A 156 -6.05 1.13 12.06
CA GLY A 156 -6.88 0.65 13.16
C GLY A 156 -6.24 -0.50 13.95
N TRP A 157 -6.64 -0.64 15.22
CA TRP A 157 -6.06 -1.61 16.17
C TRP A 157 -6.10 -3.06 15.67
N ALA A 158 -7.15 -3.44 14.95
CA ALA A 158 -7.32 -4.79 14.42
C ALA A 158 -6.44 -5.10 13.19
N SER A 159 -5.76 -4.11 12.62
CA SER A 159 -4.93 -4.26 11.41
C SER A 159 -3.48 -4.66 11.68
N GLY A 160 -3.11 -4.91 12.95
CA GLY A 160 -1.73 -5.21 13.33
C GLY A 160 -0.82 -3.98 13.36
N THR A 161 -1.37 -2.76 13.39
CA THR A 161 -0.59 -1.54 13.57
C THR A 161 -0.09 -1.42 15.02
N SER A 162 1.22 -1.23 15.20
CA SER A 162 1.84 -0.95 16.51
C SER A 162 1.85 0.54 16.86
N LEU A 163 1.71 1.42 15.87
CA LEU A 163 1.67 2.87 16.04
C LEU A 163 0.38 3.43 15.47
N VAL A 164 -0.25 4.33 16.22
CA VAL A 164 -1.54 4.91 15.86
C VAL A 164 -1.38 6.08 14.88
N HIS A 165 -0.23 6.77 14.95
CA HIS A 165 0.08 7.90 14.10
C HIS A 165 -0.05 7.54 12.60
N PRO A 166 -0.73 8.36 11.77
CA PRO A 166 -0.99 8.06 10.37
C PRO A 166 0.29 7.84 9.57
N HIS A 167 0.49 6.60 9.13
CA HIS A 167 1.60 6.23 8.29
C HIS A 167 1.19 5.17 7.28
N SER A 168 1.99 5.08 6.23
CA SER A 168 2.02 3.98 5.28
C SER A 168 3.42 3.40 5.22
N GLN A 169 3.57 2.27 4.55
CA GLN A 169 4.84 1.58 4.42
C GLN A 169 5.10 1.25 2.96
N ILE A 170 6.36 1.33 2.58
CA ILE A 170 6.86 0.87 1.29
C ILE A 170 7.89 -0.24 1.54
N VAL A 171 7.65 -1.39 0.93
CA VAL A 171 8.53 -2.56 1.01
C VAL A 171 8.94 -2.94 -0.39
N ALA A 172 10.24 -3.03 -0.61
CA ALA A 172 10.81 -3.45 -1.88
C ALA A 172 11.63 -4.73 -1.70
N THR A 173 11.34 -5.73 -2.52
CA THR A 173 11.92 -7.07 -2.46
C THR A 173 12.57 -7.45 -3.79
N PRO A 174 13.62 -8.30 -3.77
CA PRO A 174 14.21 -8.90 -4.97
C PRO A 174 13.35 -10.02 -5.56
N ILE A 175 12.32 -10.46 -4.83
CA ILE A 175 11.37 -11.50 -5.24
C ILE A 175 9.95 -10.95 -5.34
N VAL A 176 9.17 -11.48 -6.28
CA VAL A 176 7.76 -11.14 -6.46
C VAL A 176 6.92 -12.17 -5.70
N ALA A 177 5.89 -11.72 -4.97
CA ALA A 177 5.03 -12.64 -4.25
C ALA A 177 4.18 -13.50 -5.23
N PRO A 178 4.00 -14.81 -4.97
CA PRO A 178 3.32 -15.72 -5.90
C PRO A 178 1.90 -15.29 -6.30
N SER A 179 1.17 -14.61 -5.40
CA SER A 179 -0.16 -14.08 -5.68
C SER A 179 -0.17 -13.05 -6.81
N TYR A 180 0.86 -12.20 -6.90
CA TYR A 180 0.99 -11.20 -7.97
C TYR A 180 1.45 -11.84 -9.28
N HIS A 181 2.34 -12.83 -9.22
CA HIS A 181 2.68 -13.63 -10.41
C HIS A 181 1.44 -14.27 -11.01
N ARG A 182 0.62 -14.92 -10.18
CA ARG A 182 -0.63 -15.54 -10.63
C ARG A 182 -1.60 -14.53 -11.26
N GLN A 183 -1.76 -13.36 -10.66
CA GLN A 183 -2.61 -12.30 -11.23
C GLN A 183 -2.09 -11.83 -12.59
N PHE A 184 -0.77 -11.68 -12.73
CA PHE A 184 -0.13 -11.35 -14.00
C PHE A 184 -0.41 -12.43 -15.06
N ASP A 185 -0.19 -13.71 -14.74
CA ASP A 185 -0.42 -14.82 -15.68
C ASP A 185 -1.88 -14.84 -16.16
N ILE A 186 -2.84 -14.69 -15.24
CA ILE A 186 -4.27 -14.62 -15.55
C ILE A 186 -4.60 -13.43 -16.47
N ALA A 187 -4.05 -12.25 -16.18
CA ALA A 187 -4.27 -11.05 -16.99
C ALA A 187 -3.63 -11.18 -18.37
N HIS A 188 -2.47 -11.83 -18.45
CA HIS A 188 -1.74 -12.07 -19.68
C HIS A 188 -2.46 -13.08 -20.59
N GLU A 189 -2.93 -14.20 -20.03
CA GLU A 189 -3.76 -15.18 -20.73
C GLU A 189 -5.04 -14.52 -21.28
N TYR A 190 -5.73 -13.71 -20.46
CA TYR A 190 -6.91 -12.97 -20.91
C TYR A 190 -6.59 -12.04 -22.08
N TYR A 191 -5.44 -11.36 -22.04
CA TYR A 191 -5.01 -10.48 -23.11
C TYR A 191 -4.70 -11.25 -24.40
N ILE A 192 -4.00 -12.39 -24.31
CA ILE A 192 -3.73 -13.26 -25.47
C ILE A 192 -5.04 -13.72 -26.11
N ASP A 193 -6.00 -14.17 -25.30
CA ASP A 193 -7.26 -14.73 -25.78
C ASP A 193 -8.23 -13.69 -26.35
N ARG A 194 -8.25 -12.48 -25.77
CA ARG A 194 -9.28 -11.45 -26.06
C ARG A 194 -8.75 -10.20 -26.75
N GLY A 195 -7.43 -10.01 -26.80
CA GLY A 195 -6.79 -8.79 -27.29
C GLY A 195 -7.08 -7.53 -26.46
N ARG A 196 -7.60 -7.68 -25.23
CA ARG A 196 -8.05 -6.58 -24.36
C ARG A 196 -7.55 -6.77 -22.92
N CYS A 197 -7.40 -5.68 -22.19
CA CYS A 197 -6.94 -5.72 -20.79
C CYS A 197 -8.07 -6.23 -19.87
N LEU A 198 -7.77 -7.26 -19.08
CA LEU A 198 -8.68 -7.83 -18.08
C LEU A 198 -9.24 -6.77 -17.13
N TYR A 199 -8.37 -5.91 -16.59
CA TYR A 199 -8.76 -4.89 -15.62
C TYR A 199 -9.58 -3.75 -16.26
N CYS A 200 -9.33 -3.43 -17.53
CA CYS A 200 -10.14 -2.45 -18.27
C CYS A 200 -11.56 -2.97 -18.52
N ASP A 201 -11.69 -4.24 -18.92
CA ASP A 201 -13.00 -4.88 -19.10
C ASP A 201 -13.74 -5.02 -17.76
N LEU A 202 -13.02 -5.35 -16.68
CA LEU A 202 -13.60 -5.40 -15.34
C LEU A 202 -14.14 -4.02 -14.93
N LEU A 203 -13.34 -2.97 -15.11
CA LEU A 203 -13.75 -1.60 -14.80
C LEU A 203 -14.95 -1.15 -15.65
N ALA A 204 -14.94 -1.44 -16.95
CA ALA A 204 -16.06 -1.12 -17.83
C ALA A 204 -17.34 -1.87 -17.43
N GLY A 205 -17.22 -3.13 -17.02
CA GLY A 205 -18.33 -3.92 -16.51
C GLY A 205 -18.92 -3.34 -15.22
N GLU A 206 -18.08 -2.92 -14.28
CA GLU A 206 -18.52 -2.30 -13.02
C GLU A 206 -19.11 -0.89 -13.23
N LEU A 207 -18.56 -0.09 -14.15
CA LEU A 207 -19.11 1.23 -14.48
C LEU A 207 -20.43 1.15 -15.26
N GLY A 208 -20.63 0.10 -16.06
CA GLY A 208 -21.89 -0.17 -16.76
C GLY A 208 -22.97 -0.78 -15.88
N ALA A 209 -22.60 -1.36 -14.73
CA ALA A 209 -23.52 -1.95 -13.76
C ALA A 209 -23.88 -0.92 -12.67
N GLU A 210 -25.06 -0.32 -12.77
CA GLU A 210 -25.55 0.69 -11.79
C GLU A 210 -25.55 0.18 -10.33
N GLU A 211 -25.65 -1.14 -10.11
CA GLU A 211 -25.77 -1.75 -8.78
C GLU A 211 -24.46 -1.85 -7.99
N ARG A 212 -23.29 -1.70 -8.62
CA ARG A 212 -21.99 -2.00 -7.98
C ARG A 212 -20.99 -0.87 -7.93
N SER A 213 -21.28 0.28 -8.54
CA SER A 213 -20.38 1.43 -8.50
C SER A 213 -20.40 2.08 -7.11
N PRO A 214 -19.35 1.94 -6.28
CA PRO A 214 -19.38 2.42 -4.91
C PRO A 214 -18.99 3.90 -4.78
N LEU A 215 -18.57 4.55 -5.87
CA LEU A 215 -18.15 5.96 -5.89
C LEU A 215 -18.48 6.59 -7.26
N PRO A 216 -19.17 7.73 -7.33
CA PRO A 216 -19.21 8.54 -8.53
C PRO A 216 -17.87 9.29 -8.67
N VAL A 217 -16.79 8.58 -9.01
CA VAL A 217 -15.57 9.27 -9.46
C VAL A 217 -15.86 9.79 -10.87
N ARG A 218 -16.36 11.03 -10.96
CA ARG A 218 -16.35 11.77 -12.22
C ARG A 218 -14.90 12.02 -12.58
N VAL A 219 -14.36 11.22 -13.49
CA VAL A 219 -13.08 11.51 -14.16
C VAL A 219 -13.30 12.76 -15.02
N THR A 220 -13.18 13.95 -14.43
CA THR A 220 -13.11 15.21 -15.17
C THR A 220 -11.67 15.38 -15.67
N GLY A 221 -11.37 14.72 -16.80
CA GLY A 221 -10.05 14.83 -17.41
C GLY A 221 -9.81 13.70 -18.40
N GLN A 222 -10.37 13.81 -19.60
CA GLN A 222 -9.78 13.13 -20.76
C GLN A 222 -8.43 13.79 -21.05
N SER A 223 -7.33 13.27 -20.49
CA SER A 223 -6.02 13.50 -21.09
C SER A 223 -5.87 12.48 -22.22
N SER A 224 -6.08 12.94 -23.45
CA SER A 224 -5.75 12.20 -24.66
C SER A 224 -4.25 11.87 -24.65
N PHE A 225 -3.90 10.62 -24.33
CA PHE A 225 -2.58 10.08 -24.61
C PHE A 225 -2.52 9.82 -26.12
N GLN A 226 -1.96 10.76 -26.88
CA GLN A 226 -1.50 10.47 -28.24
C GLN A 226 -0.10 9.85 -28.11
N PRO A 227 0.16 8.67 -28.69
CA PRO A 227 1.52 8.21 -28.87
C PRO A 227 2.19 9.07 -29.94
N ASP A 228 3.27 9.75 -29.57
CA ASP A 228 4.18 10.38 -30.53
C ASP A 228 4.73 9.30 -31.47
N GLY A 229 4.76 9.62 -32.77
CA GLY A 229 5.27 8.77 -33.85
C GLY A 229 6.80 8.74 -33.93
#